data_AF-A0A497EYJ4-F1
#
_entry.id   AF-A0A497EYJ4-F1
#
_cell.length_a   1.000
_cell.length_b   1.000
_cell.length_c   1.000
_cell.angle_alpha   90.00
_cell.angle_beta   90.00
_cell.angle_gamma   90.00
#
_symmetry.space_group_name_H-M   'P 1'
#
loop_
_entity.id
_entity.type
_entity.pdbx_description
1 polymer ?
#
loop_
_entity_poly.entity_id
_entity_poly.type
_entity_poly.pdbx_seq_one_letter_code
_entity_poly.pdbx_strand_id
1 'polypeptide(L)'
;GVKNPKKDWETQTIAAADAYKEGVQAAISEGRFEKGVRKAGTEKWKKKATTLGVTRWGPGVAAAREAYERGFAPYRDIIERLDLPPRRPKGDPGNIDRVRVIAMALHEAKVKGAGA
;
A
#
# COMPACT_ATOMS: atom_id res chain seq x y z
N GLY A 1 18.20 -21.44 4.63
CA GLY A 1 17.16 -20.66 5.34
C GLY A 1 17.17 -19.24 4.82
N VAL A 2 16.18 -18.40 5.14
CA VAL A 2 16.09 -17.02 4.61
C VAL A 2 17.33 -16.17 4.93
N LYS A 3 18.01 -16.44 6.05
CA LYS A 3 19.26 -15.74 6.45
C LYS A 3 20.50 -16.14 5.66
N ASN A 4 20.50 -17.31 4.99
CA ASN A 4 21.60 -17.76 4.15
C ASN A 4 21.04 -18.75 3.10
N PRO A 5 20.50 -18.24 1.97
CA PRO A 5 19.81 -19.07 1.02
C PRO A 5 20.80 -19.77 0.07
N LYS A 6 20.50 -21.02 -0.31
CA LYS A 6 21.30 -21.78 -1.29
C LYS A 6 21.26 -21.15 -2.70
N LYS A 7 20.20 -20.41 -2.98
CA LYS A 7 20.03 -19.61 -4.19
C LYS A 7 19.43 -18.28 -3.77
N ASP A 8 20.06 -17.19 -4.17
CA ASP A 8 19.57 -15.86 -3.86
C ASP A 8 18.20 -15.61 -4.51
N TRP A 9 17.28 -15.02 -3.75
CA TRP A 9 15.91 -14.82 -4.21
C TRP A 9 15.84 -13.81 -5.36
N GLU A 10 16.54 -12.68 -5.23
CA GLU A 10 16.50 -11.61 -6.23
C GLU A 10 17.06 -12.10 -7.56
N THR A 11 18.24 -12.71 -7.52
CA THR A 11 18.92 -13.27 -8.69
C THR A 11 18.05 -14.28 -9.43
N GLN A 12 17.43 -15.23 -8.72
CA GLN A 12 16.55 -16.21 -9.35
C GLN A 12 15.25 -15.60 -9.87
N THR A 13 14.72 -14.59 -9.17
CA THR A 13 13.48 -13.90 -9.58
C THR A 13 13.72 -13.08 -10.85
N ILE A 14 14.84 -12.36 -10.94
CA ILE A 14 15.22 -11.60 -12.14
C ILE A 14 15.45 -12.56 -13.33
N ALA A 15 16.12 -13.68 -13.11
CA ALA A 15 16.32 -14.70 -14.15
C ALA A 15 15.00 -15.27 -14.71
N ALA A 16 13.91 -15.21 -13.95
CA ALA A 16 12.59 -15.67 -14.37
C ALA A 16 11.72 -14.57 -15.01
N ALA A 17 12.22 -13.33 -15.15
CA ALA A 17 11.42 -12.19 -15.56
C ALA A 17 10.78 -12.35 -16.95
N ASP A 18 11.48 -12.93 -17.91
CA ASP A 18 10.95 -13.10 -19.27
C ASP A 18 9.88 -14.19 -19.34
N ALA A 19 10.09 -15.31 -18.63
CA ALA A 19 9.07 -16.35 -18.48
C ALA A 19 7.80 -15.81 -17.79
N TYR A 20 7.96 -14.92 -16.81
CA TYR A 20 6.84 -14.22 -16.18
C TYR A 20 6.09 -13.33 -17.18
N LYS A 21 6.80 -12.50 -17.97
CA LYS A 21 6.19 -11.63 -18.98
C LYS A 21 5.36 -12.43 -19.99
N GLU A 22 5.94 -13.50 -20.53
CA GLU A 22 5.25 -14.37 -21.50
C GLU A 22 3.99 -14.99 -20.90
N GLY A 23 4.09 -15.53 -19.68
CA GLY A 23 2.95 -16.14 -18.99
C GLY A 23 1.83 -15.14 -18.68
N VAL A 24 2.18 -13.90 -18.30
CA VAL A 24 1.20 -12.83 -18.06
C VAL A 24 0.52 -12.41 -19.37
N GLN A 25 1.28 -12.23 -20.46
CA GLN A 25 0.72 -11.90 -21.76
C GLN A 25 -0.24 -12.97 -22.26
N ALA A 26 0.12 -14.26 -22.15
CA ALA A 26 -0.77 -15.36 -22.49
C ALA A 26 -2.06 -15.35 -21.65
N ALA A 27 -1.94 -15.14 -20.33
CA ALA A 27 -3.10 -15.07 -19.44
C ALA A 27 -4.05 -13.91 -19.77
N ILE A 28 -3.50 -12.76 -20.19
CA ILE A 28 -4.26 -11.61 -20.66
C ILE A 28 -4.98 -11.96 -21.96
N SER A 29 -4.25 -12.44 -22.97
CA SER A 29 -4.80 -12.80 -24.29
C SER A 29 -5.92 -13.84 -24.19
N GLU A 30 -5.78 -14.81 -23.30
CA GLU A 30 -6.79 -15.83 -23.07
C GLU A 30 -7.95 -15.38 -22.17
N GLY A 31 -7.91 -14.16 -21.63
CA GLY A 31 -8.93 -13.62 -20.73
C GLY A 31 -9.06 -14.42 -19.42
N ARG A 32 -7.96 -15.01 -18.92
CA ARG A 32 -8.00 -15.93 -17.76
C ARG A 32 -8.50 -15.23 -16.49
N PHE A 33 -8.17 -13.95 -16.32
CA PHE A 33 -8.65 -13.16 -15.17
C PHE A 33 -10.17 -13.09 -15.13
N GLU A 34 -10.80 -12.62 -16.22
CA GLU A 34 -12.25 -12.47 -16.29
C GLU A 34 -12.97 -13.82 -16.11
N LYS A 35 -12.48 -14.88 -16.77
CA LYS A 35 -12.99 -16.24 -16.59
C LYS A 35 -12.91 -16.68 -15.13
N GLY A 36 -11.79 -16.40 -14.45
CA GLY A 36 -11.60 -16.68 -13.03
C GLY A 36 -12.58 -15.92 -12.14
N VAL A 37 -12.81 -14.63 -12.41
CA VAL A 37 -13.77 -13.79 -11.68
C VAL A 37 -15.19 -14.34 -11.84
N ARG A 38 -15.61 -14.62 -13.08
CA ARG A 38 -16.94 -15.19 -13.37
C ARG A 38 -17.13 -16.55 -12.69
N LYS A 39 -16.09 -17.41 -12.70
CA LYS A 39 -16.10 -18.70 -12.01
C LYS A 39 -16.21 -18.58 -10.49
N ALA A 40 -15.55 -17.58 -9.90
CA ALA A 40 -15.67 -17.33 -8.47
C ALA A 40 -17.06 -16.79 -8.11
N GLY A 41 -17.53 -15.79 -8.86
CA GLY A 41 -18.81 -15.12 -8.64
C GLY A 41 -18.88 -14.34 -7.33
N THR A 42 -19.92 -13.51 -7.22
CA THR A 42 -20.14 -12.62 -6.06
C THR A 42 -20.32 -13.41 -4.76
N GLU A 43 -21.00 -14.54 -4.78
CA GLU A 43 -21.35 -15.28 -3.57
C GLU A 43 -20.14 -15.94 -2.90
N LYS A 44 -19.21 -16.49 -3.67
CA LYS A 44 -17.95 -17.01 -3.13
C LYS A 44 -17.13 -15.90 -2.49
N TRP A 45 -17.07 -14.73 -3.13
CA TRP A 45 -16.38 -13.56 -2.59
C TRP A 45 -17.01 -13.09 -1.28
N LYS A 46 -18.33 -12.86 -1.24
CA LYS A 46 -19.06 -12.47 -0.04
C LYS A 46 -18.80 -13.42 1.12
N LYS A 47 -18.99 -14.73 0.89
CA LYS A 47 -18.76 -15.77 1.91
C LYS A 47 -17.34 -15.74 2.45
N LYS A 48 -16.33 -15.63 1.58
CA LYS A 48 -14.92 -15.62 2.00
C LYS A 48 -14.54 -14.32 2.71
N ALA A 49 -15.07 -13.18 2.29
CA ALA A 49 -14.86 -11.89 2.92
C ALA A 49 -15.43 -11.86 4.35
N THR A 50 -16.67 -12.34 4.54
CA THR A 50 -17.32 -12.33 5.85
C THR A 50 -16.78 -13.39 6.81
N THR A 51 -16.35 -14.55 6.30
CA THR A 51 -15.87 -15.65 7.16
C THR A 51 -14.37 -15.60 7.41
N LEU A 52 -13.55 -15.46 6.36
CA LEU A 52 -12.09 -15.47 6.48
C LEU A 52 -11.52 -14.06 6.64
N GLY A 53 -12.08 -13.08 5.92
CA GLY A 53 -11.62 -11.70 5.96
C GLY A 53 -11.70 -11.12 7.37
N VAL A 54 -12.85 -11.29 8.03
CA VAL A 54 -13.08 -10.85 9.42
C VAL A 54 -12.09 -11.51 10.38
N THR A 55 -11.92 -12.83 10.33
CA THR A 55 -10.99 -13.54 11.23
C THR A 55 -9.52 -13.15 10.99
N ARG A 56 -9.13 -12.87 9.74
CA ARG A 56 -7.74 -12.51 9.39
C ARG A 56 -7.41 -11.05 9.66
N TRP A 57 -8.41 -10.18 9.77
CA TRP A 57 -8.21 -8.74 9.89
C TRP A 57 -7.40 -8.38 11.14
N GLY A 58 -7.79 -8.86 12.33
CA GLY A 58 -7.08 -8.57 13.58
C GLY A 58 -5.60 -8.98 13.56
N PRO A 59 -5.28 -10.27 13.31
CA PRO A 59 -3.90 -10.73 13.20
C PRO A 59 -3.10 -10.02 12.11
N GLY A 60 -3.73 -9.71 10.98
CA GLY A 60 -3.10 -8.96 9.88
C GLY A 60 -2.73 -7.52 10.28
N VAL A 61 -3.63 -6.82 10.99
CA VAL A 61 -3.36 -5.49 11.54
C VAL A 61 -2.22 -5.54 12.55
N ALA A 62 -2.22 -6.53 13.46
CA ALA A 62 -1.16 -6.70 14.44
C ALA A 62 0.22 -6.94 13.79
N ALA A 63 0.28 -7.82 12.77
CA ALA A 63 1.51 -8.11 12.03
C ALA A 63 2.00 -6.90 11.21
N ALA A 64 1.09 -6.07 10.71
CA ALA A 64 1.43 -4.89 9.93
C ALA A 64 1.89 -3.69 10.78
N ARG A 65 1.79 -3.75 12.12
CA ARG A 65 2.08 -2.62 13.02
C ARG A 65 3.45 -2.00 12.75
N GLU A 66 4.51 -2.79 12.71
CA GLU A 66 5.86 -2.26 12.51
C GLU A 66 6.07 -1.72 11.09
N ALA A 67 5.47 -2.36 10.08
CA ALA A 67 5.55 -1.89 8.70
C ALA A 67 4.82 -0.55 8.54
N TYR A 68 3.66 -0.40 9.16
CA TYR A 68 2.92 0.85 9.23
C TYR A 68 3.72 1.92 9.96
N GLU A 69 4.29 1.61 11.14
CA GLU A 69 5.09 2.55 11.91
C GLU A 69 6.30 3.05 11.12
N ARG A 70 7.05 2.15 10.46
CA ARG A 70 8.18 2.53 9.60
C ARG A 70 7.75 3.33 8.38
N GLY A 71 6.67 2.94 7.72
CA GLY A 71 6.17 3.64 6.53
C GLY A 71 5.59 5.02 6.85
N PHE A 72 5.00 5.18 8.03
CA PHE A 72 4.39 6.44 8.45
C PHE A 72 5.37 7.39 9.16
N ALA A 73 6.42 6.87 9.82
CA ALA A 73 7.37 7.67 10.58
C ALA A 73 7.91 8.90 9.82
N PRO A 74 8.32 8.81 8.53
CA PRO A 74 8.80 9.99 7.80
C PRO A 74 7.75 11.09 7.67
N TYR A 75 6.48 10.73 7.50
CA TYR A 75 5.38 11.68 7.40
C TYR A 75 5.03 12.29 8.75
N ARG A 76 5.07 11.50 9.83
CA ARG A 76 4.92 12.00 11.20
C ARG A 76 5.99 13.06 11.51
N ASP A 77 7.25 12.74 11.23
CA ASP A 77 8.38 13.63 11.50
C ASP A 77 8.27 14.94 10.72
N ILE A 78 7.74 14.91 9.49
CA ILE A 78 7.45 16.11 8.70
C ILE A 78 6.36 16.95 9.37
N ILE A 79 5.25 16.34 9.79
CA ILE A 79 4.15 17.05 10.47
C ILE A 79 4.64 17.69 11.76
N GLU A 80 5.46 17.01 12.55
CA GLU A 80 6.00 17.51 13.82
C GLU A 80 6.93 18.72 13.64
N ARG A 81 7.65 18.81 12.51
CA ARG A 81 8.58 19.90 12.21
C ARG A 81 7.94 21.06 11.46
N LEU A 82 6.73 20.87 10.94
CA LEU A 82 6.09 21.83 10.07
C LEU A 82 5.60 23.04 10.87
N ASP A 83 6.09 24.22 10.54
CA ASP A 83 5.54 25.46 11.08
C ASP A 83 4.22 25.79 10.37
N LEU A 84 3.17 26.02 11.15
CA LEU A 84 1.83 26.22 10.65
C LEU A 84 1.41 27.68 10.82
N PRO A 85 0.79 28.30 9.80
CA PRO A 85 0.23 29.64 9.92
C PRO A 85 -0.69 29.76 11.15
N PRO A 86 -0.74 30.92 11.83
CA PRO A 86 -1.56 31.10 13.02
C PRO A 86 -3.01 30.63 12.81
N ARG A 87 -3.56 29.92 13.80
CA ARG A 87 -4.95 29.47 13.75
C ARG A 87 -5.88 30.67 13.96
N ARG A 88 -6.82 30.85 13.04
CA ARG A 88 -7.85 31.90 13.07
C ARG A 88 -9.13 31.40 13.75
N PRO A 89 -10.12 32.28 14.05
CA PRO A 89 -11.39 31.86 14.64
C PRO A 89 -12.04 30.68 13.91
N LYS A 90 -12.79 29.86 14.66
CA LYS A 90 -13.46 28.69 14.09
C LYS A 90 -14.37 29.10 12.93
N GLY A 91 -14.20 28.46 11.77
CA GLY A 91 -14.97 28.77 10.56
C GLY A 91 -14.36 29.85 9.67
N ASP A 92 -13.27 30.53 10.09
CA ASP A 92 -12.55 31.46 9.23
C ASP A 92 -11.98 30.72 8.00
N PRO A 93 -12.29 31.16 6.77
CA PRO A 93 -11.83 30.51 5.55
C PRO A 93 -10.30 30.38 5.46
N GLY A 94 -9.55 31.33 6.04
CA GLY A 94 -8.08 31.32 6.07
C GLY A 94 -7.47 30.19 6.90
N ASN A 95 -8.25 29.47 7.71
CA ASN A 95 -7.75 28.24 8.36
C ASN A 95 -7.40 27.14 7.34
N ILE A 96 -7.93 27.21 6.11
CA ILE A 96 -7.59 26.24 5.07
C ILE A 96 -6.11 26.30 4.66
N ASP A 97 -5.45 27.45 4.85
CA ASP A 97 -4.03 27.58 4.54
C ASP A 97 -3.17 26.65 5.38
N ARG A 98 -3.56 26.37 6.63
CA ARG A 98 -2.88 25.38 7.47
C ARG A 98 -2.96 23.97 6.87
N VAL A 99 -4.11 23.61 6.31
CA VAL A 99 -4.31 22.33 5.62
C VAL A 99 -3.49 22.27 4.34
N ARG A 100 -3.49 23.37 3.57
CA ARG A 100 -2.72 23.49 2.33
C ARG A 100 -1.22 23.25 2.57
N VAL A 101 -0.63 23.87 3.60
CA VAL A 101 0.80 23.69 3.92
C VAL A 101 1.13 22.25 4.29
N ILE A 102 0.29 21.60 5.11
CA ILE A 102 0.46 20.17 5.46
C ILE A 102 0.36 19.29 4.21
N ALA A 103 -0.66 19.50 3.38
CA ALA A 103 -0.90 18.70 2.19
C ALA A 103 0.26 18.78 1.20
N MET A 104 0.81 19.98 0.98
CA MET A 104 1.97 20.19 0.12
C MET A 104 3.21 19.45 0.65
N ALA A 105 3.52 19.59 1.95
CA ALA A 105 4.68 18.95 2.56
C ALA A 105 4.60 17.41 2.50
N LEU A 106 3.43 16.84 2.79
CA LEU A 106 3.22 15.38 2.72
C LEU A 106 3.26 14.87 1.28
N HIS A 107 2.70 15.62 0.33
CA HIS A 107 2.73 15.26 -1.09
C HIS A 107 4.16 15.26 -1.63
N GLU A 108 4.94 16.29 -1.31
CA GLU A 108 6.36 16.37 -1.69
C GLU A 108 7.15 15.18 -1.13
N ALA A 109 6.95 14.84 0.14
CA ALA A 109 7.57 13.65 0.74
C ALA A 109 7.19 12.36 0.01
N LYS A 110 5.91 12.20 -0.35
CA LYS A 110 5.45 11.03 -1.10
C LYS A 110 6.11 10.91 -2.48
N VAL A 111 6.20 12.02 -3.22
CA VAL A 111 6.81 12.05 -4.56
C VAL A 111 8.30 11.75 -4.49
N LYS A 112 8.99 12.19 -3.44
CA LYS A 112 10.41 11.88 -3.18
C LYS A 112 10.66 10.46 -2.65
N GLY A 113 9.61 9.64 -2.48
CA GLY A 113 9.73 8.25 -2.05
C GLY A 113 9.84 8.05 -0.54
N ALA A 114 9.45 9.03 0.28
CA ALA A 114 9.34 8.79 1.72
C ALA A 114 8.37 7.62 1.98
N GLY A 115 8.81 6.63 2.74
CA GLY A 115 8.01 5.44 3.09
C GLY A 115 7.87 4.36 2.01
N ALA A 116 8.67 4.41 0.93
CA ALA A 116 8.82 3.33 -0.05
C ALA A 116 10.02 2.42 0.27
#